data_AF-A0A212FC25-F1
#
_entry.id   AF-A0A212FC25-F1
#
_cell.length_a   1.000
_cell.length_b   1.000
_cell.length_c   1.000
_cell.angle_alpha   90.00
_cell.angle_beta   90.00
_cell.angle_gamma   90.00
#
_symmetry.space_group_name_H-M   'P 1'
#
loop_
_entity.id
_entity.type
_entity.pdbx_description
1 polymer ?
#
loop_
_entity_poly.entity_id
_entity_poly.type
_entity_poly.pdbx_seq_one_letter_code
_entity_poly.pdbx_strand_id
1 'polypeptide(L)' 'MSERLSASATLVHPWLIQSALCTELHVTKAKLKRYVIKKRWAKAVAAVIALKRMGAKFEDIPEDKN' A
#
# COMPACT_ATOMS: atom_id res chain seq x y z
N MET A 1 14.74 19.28 -17.06
CA MET A 1 14.99 19.26 -15.60
C MET A 1 13.65 19.03 -14.92
N SER A 2 13.60 18.21 -13.86
CA SER A 2 12.33 17.79 -13.26
C SER A 2 11.65 18.99 -12.59
N GLU A 3 10.46 19.38 -13.07
CA GLU A 3 9.61 20.45 -12.52
C GLU A 3 9.06 20.14 -11.11
N ARG A 4 9.57 19.10 -10.46
CA ARG A 4 9.15 18.69 -9.12
C ARG A 4 9.87 19.54 -8.08
N LEU A 5 9.12 19.98 -7.08
CA LEU A 5 9.68 20.62 -5.90
C LEU A 5 10.71 19.70 -5.23
N SER A 6 11.79 20.29 -4.74
CA SER A 6 12.71 19.60 -3.83
C SER A 6 12.00 19.32 -2.50
N ALA A 7 12.54 18.37 -1.71
CA ALA A 7 12.02 18.08 -0.39
C ALA A 7 11.98 19.33 0.51
N SER A 8 13.05 20.13 0.50
CA SER A 8 13.12 21.38 1.27
C SER A 8 12.09 22.42 0.82
N ALA A 9 11.89 22.57 -0.50
CA ALA A 9 10.88 23.49 -1.03
C ALA A 9 9.44 23.05 -0.76
N THR A 10 9.20 21.74 -0.61
CA THR A 10 7.86 21.19 -0.33
C THR A 10 7.43 21.48 1.11
N LEU A 11 8.36 21.51 2.06
CA LEU A 11 8.08 21.77 3.48
C LEU A 11 7.49 23.16 3.74
N VAL A 12 7.83 24.14 2.89
CA VAL A 12 7.32 25.51 2.99
C VAL A 12 6.09 25.77 2.11
N HIS A 13 5.56 24.75 1.44
CA HIS A 13 4.43 24.92 0.54
C HIS A 13 3.16 25.25 1.35
N PRO A 14 2.41 26.32 1.00
CA PRO A 14 1.27 26.79 1.78
C PRO A 14 0.21 25.72 2.08
N TRP A 15 -0.07 24.84 1.11
CA TRP A 15 -1.00 23.72 1.31
C TRP A 15 -0.55 22.77 2.42
N LEU A 16 0.75 22.46 2.50
CA LEU A 16 1.26 21.51 3.49
C LEU A 16 1.19 22.12 4.90
N ILE A 17 1.61 23.38 5.04
CA ILE A 17 1.49 24.14 6.29
C ILE A 17 0.03 24.21 6.74
N GLN A 18 -0.88 24.58 5.83
CA GLN A 18 -2.31 24.67 6.13
C GLN A 18 -2.93 23.30 6.48
N SER A 19 -2.49 22.22 5.83
CA SER A 19 -2.95 20.86 6.11
C SER A 19 -2.53 20.37 7.50
N ALA A 20 -1.38 20.82 8.01
CA ALA A 20 -0.94 20.48 9.36
C ALA A 20 -1.79 21.19 10.43
N LEU A 21 -2.34 22.36 10.10
CA LEU A 21 -3.20 23.16 10.97
C LEU A 21 -4.67 22.72 10.94
N CYS A 22 -5.10 21.99 9.91
CA CYS A 22 -6.47 21.52 9.72
C CYS A 22 -6.54 19.99 9.81
N THR A 23 -6.92 19.47 10.97
CA THR A 23 -6.99 18.01 11.23
C THR A 23 -8.26 17.33 10.73
N GLU A 24 -9.22 18.10 10.22
CA GLU A 24 -10.45 17.63 9.57
C GLU A 24 -10.12 17.00 8.20
N LEU A 25 -9.63 15.77 8.24
CA LEU A 25 -9.30 15.01 7.04
C LEU A 25 -10.57 14.51 6.36
N HIS A 26 -10.86 15.03 5.17
CA HIS A 26 -11.87 14.50 4.24
C HIS A 26 -11.52 13.10 3.69
N VAL A 27 -10.41 12.49 4.16
CA VAL A 27 -10.02 11.14 3.79
C VAL A 27 -10.98 10.16 4.45
N THR A 28 -11.95 9.71 3.67
CA THR A 28 -12.90 8.69 4.11
C THR A 28 -12.16 7.41 4.56
N LYS A 29 -12.23 7.09 5.85
CA LYS A 29 -11.65 5.88 6.47
C LYS A 29 -11.97 4.61 5.68
N ALA A 30 -13.16 4.54 5.08
CA ALA A 30 -13.59 3.43 4.23
C ALA A 30 -12.72 3.25 2.97
N LYS A 31 -12.35 4.34 2.26
CA LYS A 31 -11.47 4.25 1.08
C LYS A 31 -10.08 3.79 1.48
N LEU A 32 -9.55 4.29 2.61
CA LEU A 32 -8.24 3.88 3.12
C LEU A 32 -8.22 2.39 3.49
N LYS A 33 -9.24 1.91 4.22
CA LYS A 33 -9.37 0.47 4.54
C LYS A 33 -9.37 -0.40 3.29
N ARG A 34 -10.19 -0.05 2.28
CA ARG A 34 -10.23 -0.77 0.99
C ARG A 34 -8.87 -0.79 0.29
N TYR A 35 -8.19 0.35 0.25
CA TYR A 35 -6.85 0.45 -0.33
C TYR A 35 -5.84 -0.44 0.40
N VAL A 36 -5.82 -0.42 1.73
CA VAL A 36 -4.90 -1.22 2.55
C VAL A 36 -5.12 -2.72 2.34
N ILE A 37 -6.37 -3.18 2.33
CA ILE A 37 -6.72 -4.59 2.06
C ILE A 37 -6.23 -5.00 0.66
N LYS A 38 -6.54 -4.21 -0.37
CA LYS A 38 -6.09 -4.47 -1.75
C LYS A 38 -4.56 -4.56 -1.83
N LYS A 39 -3.84 -3.62 -1.20
CA LYS A 39 -2.38 -3.58 -1.19
C LYS A 39 -1.78 -4.79 -0.48
N ARG A 40 -2.39 -5.25 0.63
CA ARG A 40 -1.94 -6.43 1.37
C ARG A 40 -2.09 -7.70 0.52
N TRP A 41 -3.22 -7.88 -0.16
CA TRP A 41 -3.44 -9.01 -1.07
C TRP A 41 -2.47 -9.01 -2.24
N ALA A 42 -2.22 -7.85 -2.86
CA ALA A 42 -1.23 -7.74 -3.93
C ALA A 42 0.18 -8.17 -3.45
N LYS A 43 0.57 -7.78 -2.24
CA LYS A 43 1.86 -8.19 -1.65
C LYS A 43 1.90 -9.70 -1.36
N ALA A 44 0.83 -10.28 -0.82
CA ALA A 44 0.74 -11.71 -0.56
C ALA A 44 0.86 -12.53 -1.86
N VAL A 45 0.11 -12.14 -2.90
CA VAL A 45 0.18 -12.79 -4.22
C VAL A 45 1.58 -12.66 -4.83
N ALA A 46 2.20 -11.48 -4.77
CA ALA A 46 3.57 -11.29 -5.25
C ALA A 46 4.57 -12.20 -4.51
N ALA A 47 4.41 -12.38 -3.20
CA ALA A 47 5.24 -13.28 -2.41
C ALA A 47 5.04 -14.76 -2.83
N VAL A 48 3.79 -15.20 -3.03
CA VAL A 48 3.49 -16.56 -3.52
C VAL A 48 4.12 -16.80 -4.89
N ILE A 49 4.00 -15.84 -5.82
CA ILE A 49 4.61 -15.93 -7.15
C ILE A 49 6.14 -16.00 -7.04
N ALA A 50 6.76 -15.19 -6.16
CA ALA A 50 8.20 -15.23 -5.93
C ALA A 50 8.65 -16.59 -5.38
N LEU A 51 7.95 -17.13 -4.38
CA LEU A 51 8.23 -18.45 -3.81
C LEU A 51 8.11 -19.55 -4.86
N LYS A 52 7.07 -19.52 -5.69
CA LYS A 52 6.92 -20.47 -6.81
C LYS A 52 8.09 -20.37 -7.80
N ARG A 53 8.54 -19.14 -8.13
CA ARG A 53 9.74 -18.92 -8.97
C ARG A 53 11.03 -19.42 -8.34
N MET A 54 11.10 -19.43 -7.01
CA MET A 54 12.22 -19.99 -6.26
C MET A 54 12.15 -21.53 -6.11
N GLY A 55 11.14 -22.18 -6.69
CA GLY A 55 10.99 -23.63 -6.63
C GLY A 55 10.28 -24.15 -5.39
N ALA A 56 9.61 -23.28 -4.61
CA ALA A 56 8.75 -23.73 -3.52
C ALA A 56 7.57 -24.54 -4.08
N LYS A 57 7.32 -25.71 -3.50
CA LYS A 57 6.15 -26.54 -3.80
C LYS A 57 5.08 -26.30 -2.74
N PHE A 58 3.85 -26.03 -3.19
CA PHE A 58 2.68 -25.89 -2.32
C PHE A 58 1.86 -27.19 -2.38
N GLU A 59 2.46 -28.29 -1.97
CA GLU A 59 1.82 -29.60 -1.87
C GLU A 59 1.63 -29.89 -0.39
N ASP A 60 0.55 -29.38 0.21
CA ASP A 60 0.05 -29.78 1.54
C ASP A 60 -1.38 -29.21 1.69
N ILE A 61 -2.30 -29.72 0.86
CA ILE A 61 -3.72 -29.69 1.19
C ILE A 61 -4.05 -31.15 1.50
N PRO A 62 -4.25 -31.55 2.77
CA PRO A 62 -4.94 -32.78 3.03
C PRO A 62 -6.33 -32.61 2.42
N GLU A 63 -6.58 -33.30 1.30
CA GLU A 63 -7.91 -33.46 0.74
C GLU A 63 -8.81 -33.93 1.90
N ASP A 64 -9.74 -33.06 2.32
CA ASP A 64 -10.80 -33.44 3.25
C ASP A 64 -11.55 -34.60 2.59
N LYS A 65 -11.23 -35.83 3.01
CA LYS A 65 -11.97 -37.02 2.61
C LYS A 65 -13.34 -36.91 3.29
N ASN A 66 -14.36 -36.70 2.44
CA ASN A 66 -15.79 -36.79 2.73
C ASN A 66 -16.15 -37.78 3.85
#